data_AF-A0A523D1K4-F1
#
_entry.id   AF-A0A523D1K4-F1
#
_cell.length_a   1.000
_cell.length_b   1.000
_cell.length_c   1.000
_cell.angle_alpha   90.00
_cell.angle_beta   90.00
_cell.angle_gamma   90.00
#
_symmetry.space_group_name_H-M   'P 1'
#
loop_
_entity.id
_entity.type
_entity.pdbx_description
1 polymer ?
#
loop_
_entity_poly.entity_id
_entity_poly.type
_entity_poly.pdbx_seq_one_letter_code
_entity_poly.pdbx_strand_id
1 'polypeptide(L)'
;MAATEEQEKAGNEQYQSKHMNAIFQEGFSFSGYERDLISWNLDGREFLDISGVTGADSISDGRGSVYADFDNDGDLDIFLVALQGDAHYLFRNNVGSSNRFLRVTLVGGDSGRDAFGAVVRLKTSHGVQTRVRTGGSGFLSQHDPRLLFGLGSDQLVEWMEVTWPGGQTQRWERVAAGSYVVHQGQQQIERIREPLSPLPDPTSEREDLIALLTFGPGDRFPDLELTPMEGESTSLHQLTRSGKRTFINLWTTFCIPCRKEMPALQRLQADFQAQGIQLVGISLDRQDTAPSIPKFLERLGIDYPSYTGGPNSMQQIYSGDEAQIPLSFLLDEEARVLQVFGGWSLETRDAIHALLEK
;
A
#
# COMPACT_ATOMS: atom_id res chain seq x y z
N MET A 1 5.86 -52.48 6.91
CA MET A 1 5.42 -51.55 5.85
C MET A 1 3.92 -51.73 5.68
N ALA A 2 3.13 -50.87 6.32
CA ALA A 2 1.72 -50.72 6.00
C ALA A 2 1.58 -49.25 5.60
N ALA A 3 1.50 -49.00 4.30
CA ALA A 3 1.12 -47.70 3.78
C ALA A 3 -0.37 -47.52 4.12
N THR A 4 -0.67 -46.60 5.02
CA THR A 4 -2.02 -46.09 5.19
C THR A 4 -2.35 -45.26 3.96
N GLU A 5 -3.09 -45.85 3.03
CA GLU A 5 -3.81 -45.09 2.01
C GLU A 5 -4.89 -44.25 2.73
N GLU A 6 -4.57 -42.99 3.01
CA GLU A 6 -5.62 -42.00 3.21
C GLU A 6 -6.38 -41.87 1.90
N GLN A 7 -7.53 -42.53 1.81
CA GLN A 7 -8.53 -42.21 0.79
C GLN A 7 -8.97 -40.76 1.03
N GLU A 8 -8.47 -39.84 0.20
CA GLU A 8 -9.05 -38.52 0.07
C GLU A 8 -10.53 -38.69 -0.26
N LYS A 9 -11.40 -38.42 0.71
CA LYS A 9 -12.82 -38.24 0.45
C LYS A 9 -12.96 -36.98 -0.38
N ALA A 10 -12.98 -37.14 -1.70
CA ALA A 10 -13.37 -36.09 -2.65
C ALA A 10 -14.88 -35.79 -2.48
N GLY A 11 -15.24 -35.22 -1.33
CA GLY A 11 -16.56 -34.66 -1.06
C GLY A 11 -16.55 -33.19 -1.42
N ASN A 12 -17.60 -32.74 -2.11
CA ASN A 12 -17.76 -31.36 -2.55
C ASN A 12 -17.58 -30.36 -1.38
N GLU A 13 -18.00 -30.72 -0.17
CA GLU A 13 -17.84 -29.89 1.04
C GLU A 13 -16.37 -29.74 1.48
N GLN A 14 -15.57 -30.79 1.39
CA GLN A 14 -14.17 -30.75 1.83
C GLN A 14 -13.30 -30.00 0.81
N TYR A 15 -13.61 -30.15 -0.48
CA TYR A 15 -13.05 -29.31 -1.55
C TYR A 15 -13.46 -27.85 -1.40
N GLN A 16 -14.75 -27.56 -1.18
CA GLN A 16 -15.25 -26.20 -0.95
C GLN A 16 -14.61 -25.57 0.28
N SER A 17 -14.57 -26.29 1.42
CA SER A 17 -13.98 -25.79 2.65
C SER A 17 -12.49 -25.49 2.50
N LYS A 18 -11.70 -26.42 1.93
CA LYS A 18 -10.27 -26.20 1.69
C LYS A 18 -9.99 -25.11 0.67
N HIS A 19 -10.74 -25.08 -0.43
CA HIS A 19 -10.54 -24.10 -1.50
C HIS A 19 -10.93 -22.69 -1.04
N MET A 20 -12.07 -22.55 -0.35
CA MET A 20 -12.48 -21.28 0.24
C MET A 20 -11.47 -20.82 1.29
N ASN A 21 -10.94 -21.73 2.13
CA ASN A 21 -9.88 -21.38 3.08
C ASN A 21 -8.62 -20.88 2.35
N ALA A 22 -8.16 -21.57 1.30
CA ALA A 22 -7.03 -21.12 0.48
C ALA A 22 -7.26 -19.72 -0.12
N ILE A 23 -8.48 -19.39 -0.55
CA ILE A 23 -8.78 -18.07 -1.13
C ILE A 23 -8.87 -16.99 -0.05
N PHE A 24 -9.68 -17.21 0.99
CA PHE A 24 -10.05 -16.18 1.97
C PHE A 24 -9.08 -16.08 3.15
N GLN A 25 -8.17 -17.04 3.32
CA GLN A 25 -7.16 -17.02 4.38
C GLN A 25 -5.74 -17.07 3.82
N GLU A 26 -5.50 -17.87 2.77
CA GLU A 26 -4.15 -18.05 2.21
C GLU A 26 -3.89 -17.16 0.98
N GLY A 27 -4.85 -16.33 0.57
CA GLY A 27 -4.69 -15.35 -0.53
C GLY A 27 -4.63 -15.97 -1.93
N PHE A 28 -5.15 -17.18 -2.12
CA PHE A 28 -5.14 -17.88 -3.40
C PHE A 28 -6.08 -17.20 -4.42
N SER A 29 -5.57 -16.95 -5.63
CA SER A 29 -6.31 -16.31 -6.73
C SER A 29 -7.12 -17.32 -7.55
N PHE A 30 -8.40 -17.02 -7.81
CA PHE A 30 -9.24 -17.67 -8.83
C PHE A 30 -8.75 -17.39 -10.25
N SER A 31 -8.21 -16.20 -10.50
CA SER A 31 -7.82 -15.73 -11.83
C SER A 31 -6.33 -15.96 -12.14
N GLY A 32 -5.61 -16.72 -11.31
CA GLY A 32 -4.20 -17.02 -11.53
C GLY A 32 -3.28 -15.81 -11.44
N TYR A 33 -3.63 -14.81 -10.61
CA TYR A 33 -2.88 -13.56 -10.42
C TYR A 33 -2.74 -12.74 -11.71
N GLU A 34 -3.76 -12.79 -12.58
CA GLU A 34 -3.90 -11.85 -13.69
C GLU A 34 -3.98 -10.42 -13.15
N ARG A 35 -3.32 -9.48 -13.84
CA ARG A 35 -3.30 -8.07 -13.46
C ARG A 35 -4.54 -7.36 -13.98
N ASP A 36 -5.09 -6.47 -13.17
CA ASP A 36 -6.10 -5.51 -13.62
C ASP A 36 -5.57 -4.63 -14.76
N LEU A 37 -6.46 -4.30 -15.71
CA LEU A 37 -6.15 -3.52 -16.90
C LEU A 37 -6.77 -2.12 -16.83
N ILE A 38 -5.93 -1.09 -16.92
CA ILE A 38 -6.32 0.29 -17.14
C ILE A 38 -5.81 0.74 -18.51
N SER A 39 -6.73 1.23 -19.32
CA SER A 39 -6.45 1.67 -20.67
C SER A 39 -6.73 3.15 -20.87
N TRP A 40 -5.77 3.88 -21.45
CA TRP A 40 -5.96 5.26 -21.90
C TRP A 40 -6.60 5.26 -23.29
N ASN A 41 -7.81 5.82 -23.39
CA ASN A 41 -8.45 6.13 -24.66
C ASN A 41 -7.74 7.29 -25.42
N LEU A 42 -7.09 6.97 -26.53
CA LEU A 42 -6.42 7.94 -27.42
C LEU A 42 -7.42 8.47 -28.47
N ASP A 43 -8.26 9.41 -28.04
CA ASP A 43 -9.26 10.11 -28.87
C ASP A 43 -10.22 9.20 -29.64
N GLY A 44 -10.59 8.07 -29.04
CA GLY A 44 -11.52 7.09 -29.60
C GLY A 44 -10.93 6.22 -30.72
N ARG A 45 -9.61 6.28 -30.95
CA ARG A 45 -8.95 5.53 -32.03
C ARG A 45 -8.35 4.22 -31.55
N GLU A 46 -7.65 4.29 -30.43
CA GLU A 46 -6.94 3.16 -29.83
C GLU A 46 -6.92 3.30 -28.30
N PHE A 47 -6.59 2.19 -27.64
CA PHE A 47 -6.45 2.11 -26.20
C PHE A 47 -5.03 1.67 -25.87
N LEU A 48 -4.34 2.48 -25.07
CA LEU A 48 -2.99 2.17 -24.58
C LEU A 48 -3.09 1.59 -23.17
N ASP A 49 -2.50 0.41 -22.95
CA ASP A 49 -2.33 -0.14 -21.61
C ASP A 49 -1.39 0.76 -20.79
N ILE A 50 -1.92 1.32 -19.70
CA ILE A 50 -1.19 2.16 -18.76
C ILE A 50 -1.18 1.58 -17.35
N SER A 51 -1.60 0.33 -17.17
CA SER A 51 -1.86 -0.28 -15.86
C SER A 51 -0.63 -0.17 -14.95
N GLY A 52 0.53 -0.64 -15.41
CA GLY A 52 1.77 -0.63 -14.62
C GLY A 52 2.33 0.77 -14.32
N VAL A 53 2.08 1.77 -15.18
CA VAL A 53 2.52 3.16 -14.90
C VAL A 53 1.57 3.89 -13.95
N THR A 54 0.31 3.47 -13.88
CA THR A 54 -0.64 3.99 -12.89
C THR A 54 -0.49 3.31 -11.51
N GLY A 55 0.13 2.13 -11.46
CA GLY A 55 0.22 1.31 -10.24
C GLY A 55 -1.11 0.66 -9.84
N ALA A 56 -2.16 0.81 -10.65
CA ALA A 56 -3.47 0.21 -10.45
C ALA A 56 -3.64 -1.07 -11.30
N ASP A 57 -2.58 -1.86 -11.37
CA ASP A 57 -2.49 -3.18 -12.01
C ASP A 57 -2.52 -4.32 -10.96
N SER A 58 -3.47 -4.24 -10.03
CA SER A 58 -3.59 -5.21 -8.92
C SER A 58 -3.65 -6.64 -9.45
N ILE A 59 -2.94 -7.54 -8.78
CA ILE A 59 -3.00 -9.00 -9.02
C ILE A 59 -4.08 -9.69 -8.17
N SER A 60 -4.85 -8.92 -7.40
CA SER A 60 -5.99 -9.42 -6.64
C SER A 60 -7.17 -9.70 -7.56
N ASP A 61 -8.06 -10.63 -7.21
CA ASP A 61 -9.28 -10.89 -7.96
C ASP A 61 -10.30 -9.82 -7.61
N GLY A 62 -10.28 -8.73 -8.37
CA GLY A 62 -11.29 -7.69 -8.33
C GLY A 62 -12.67 -8.23 -8.68
N ARG A 63 -13.68 -7.90 -7.88
CA ARG A 63 -15.09 -8.22 -8.14
C ARG A 63 -15.94 -6.99 -8.41
N GLY A 64 -15.59 -5.84 -7.88
CA GLY A 64 -16.31 -4.60 -8.11
C GLY A 64 -15.34 -3.43 -8.15
N SER A 65 -15.64 -2.43 -8.97
CA SER A 65 -14.90 -1.18 -9.02
C SER A 65 -15.85 0.01 -8.91
N VAL A 66 -15.44 0.99 -8.11
CA VAL A 66 -16.17 2.23 -7.88
C VAL A 66 -15.25 3.38 -8.22
N TYR A 67 -15.66 4.21 -9.18
CA TYR A 67 -15.01 5.48 -9.46
C TYR A 67 -15.72 6.58 -8.68
N ALA A 68 -14.98 7.29 -7.86
CA ALA A 68 -15.53 8.37 -7.04
C ALA A 68 -14.44 9.36 -6.67
N ASP A 69 -14.87 10.58 -6.39
CA ASP A 69 -14.00 11.65 -5.91
C ASP A 69 -14.11 11.67 -4.38
N PHE A 70 -13.34 10.82 -3.70
CA PHE A 70 -13.55 10.51 -2.28
C PHE A 70 -13.13 11.66 -1.36
N ASP A 71 -12.15 12.46 -1.76
CA ASP A 71 -11.66 13.62 -1.01
C ASP A 71 -12.18 14.96 -1.51
N ASN A 72 -13.04 14.96 -2.54
CA ASN A 72 -13.68 16.13 -3.15
C ASN A 72 -12.70 17.08 -3.86
N ASP A 73 -11.50 16.63 -4.22
CA ASP A 73 -10.45 17.46 -4.78
C ASP A 73 -10.60 17.76 -6.29
N GLY A 74 -11.49 17.06 -6.98
CA GLY A 74 -11.78 17.30 -8.39
C GLY A 74 -11.25 16.27 -9.35
N ASP A 75 -10.74 15.14 -8.86
CA ASP A 75 -10.36 14.00 -9.67
C ASP A 75 -11.01 12.69 -9.19
N LEU A 76 -11.02 11.64 -10.03
CA LEU A 76 -11.68 10.38 -9.69
C LEU A 76 -10.65 9.37 -9.20
N ASP A 77 -10.83 8.90 -7.98
CA ASP A 77 -10.17 7.74 -7.41
C ASP A 77 -10.87 6.44 -7.85
N ILE A 78 -10.21 5.32 -7.58
CA ILE A 78 -10.73 3.98 -7.84
C ILE A 78 -10.76 3.19 -6.53
N PHE A 79 -11.93 2.71 -6.12
CA PHE A 79 -12.07 1.72 -5.07
C PHE A 79 -12.34 0.34 -5.68
N LEU A 80 -11.45 -0.61 -5.42
CA LEU A 80 -11.51 -1.98 -5.93
C LEU A 80 -11.85 -2.94 -4.80
N VAL A 81 -12.96 -3.65 -4.95
CA VAL A 81 -13.36 -4.74 -4.06
C VAL A 81 -12.63 -6.00 -4.49
N ALA A 82 -11.59 -6.37 -3.72
CA ALA A 82 -10.87 -7.62 -3.88
C ALA A 82 -11.55 -8.78 -3.14
N LEU A 83 -11.52 -9.98 -3.75
CA LEU A 83 -12.07 -11.18 -3.15
C LEU A 83 -11.10 -11.83 -2.16
N GLN A 84 -9.80 -11.83 -2.47
CA GLN A 84 -8.74 -12.33 -1.60
C GLN A 84 -8.06 -11.23 -0.78
N GLY A 85 -7.42 -11.64 0.31
CA GLY A 85 -6.67 -10.78 1.21
C GLY A 85 -7.55 -10.13 2.29
N ASP A 86 -6.89 -9.40 3.18
CA ASP A 86 -7.52 -8.79 4.36
C ASP A 86 -8.06 -7.36 4.08
N ALA A 87 -7.88 -6.85 2.87
CA ALA A 87 -8.23 -5.48 2.52
C ALA A 87 -8.75 -5.32 1.09
N HIS A 88 -9.54 -4.26 0.89
CA HIS A 88 -9.88 -3.71 -0.42
C HIS A 88 -8.90 -2.59 -0.76
N TYR A 89 -8.81 -2.25 -2.05
CA TYR A 89 -7.83 -1.27 -2.52
C TYR A 89 -8.50 0.06 -2.85
N LEU A 90 -7.91 1.16 -2.39
CA LEU A 90 -8.24 2.52 -2.82
C LEU A 90 -7.03 3.09 -3.55
N PHE A 91 -7.18 3.33 -4.85
CA PHE A 91 -6.18 3.98 -5.68
C PHE A 91 -6.50 5.47 -5.72
N ARG A 92 -5.74 6.26 -4.96
CA ARG A 92 -5.84 7.72 -4.95
C ARG A 92 -5.28 8.29 -6.24
N ASN A 93 -6.12 8.91 -7.05
CA ASN A 93 -5.64 9.62 -8.22
C ASN A 93 -5.14 11.02 -7.81
N ASN A 94 -4.07 11.48 -8.46
CA ASN A 94 -3.52 12.83 -8.26
C ASN A 94 -3.08 13.45 -9.59
N VAL A 95 -3.36 12.75 -10.70
CA VAL A 95 -2.90 13.18 -12.02
C VAL A 95 -3.68 14.41 -12.43
N GLY A 96 -2.96 15.52 -12.57
CA GLY A 96 -3.58 16.78 -12.96
C GLY A 96 -4.37 17.45 -11.83
N SER A 97 -4.00 17.25 -10.57
CA SER A 97 -4.58 17.92 -9.39
C SER A 97 -4.56 19.46 -9.41
N SER A 98 -3.82 20.05 -10.36
CA SER A 98 -3.85 21.50 -10.65
C SER A 98 -4.91 21.93 -11.66
N ASN A 99 -5.58 20.97 -12.30
CA ASN A 99 -6.65 21.22 -13.24
C ASN A 99 -7.91 21.70 -12.53
N ARG A 100 -8.76 22.37 -13.30
CA ARG A 100 -10.09 22.78 -12.86
C ARG A 100 -11.09 21.71 -13.22
N PHE A 101 -12.19 21.68 -12.49
CA PHE A 101 -13.30 20.78 -12.73
C PHE A 101 -14.64 21.52 -12.67
N LEU A 102 -15.67 20.89 -13.21
CA LEU A 102 -17.06 21.24 -12.97
C LEU A 102 -17.78 19.97 -12.50
N ARG A 103 -18.37 20.04 -11.30
CA ARG A 103 -19.10 18.94 -10.67
C ARG A 103 -20.59 19.30 -10.64
N VAL A 104 -21.45 18.40 -11.10
CA VAL A 104 -22.90 18.61 -11.18
C VAL A 104 -23.65 17.55 -10.38
N THR A 105 -24.35 18.00 -9.34
CA THR A 105 -25.34 17.21 -8.61
C THR A 105 -26.72 17.53 -9.16
N LEU A 106 -27.42 16.51 -9.68
CA LEU A 106 -28.77 16.68 -10.21
C LEU A 106 -29.81 16.34 -9.14
N VAL A 107 -30.83 17.18 -9.04
CA VAL A 107 -32.02 16.94 -8.23
C VAL A 107 -33.24 16.98 -9.15
N GLY A 108 -33.78 15.82 -9.46
CA GLY A 108 -34.96 15.70 -10.31
C GLY A 108 -36.26 16.01 -9.57
N GLY A 109 -37.29 16.33 -10.34
CA GLY A 109 -38.69 16.45 -9.89
C GLY A 109 -39.49 15.27 -10.46
N ASP A 110 -40.26 15.53 -11.51
CA ASP A 110 -41.08 14.52 -12.21
C ASP A 110 -40.24 13.38 -12.81
N SER A 111 -38.95 13.60 -13.05
CA SER A 111 -38.01 12.58 -13.50
C SER A 111 -37.46 11.67 -12.38
N GLY A 112 -38.00 11.79 -11.17
CA GLY A 112 -37.52 11.11 -9.96
C GLY A 112 -36.36 11.87 -9.31
N ARG A 113 -36.26 11.79 -7.97
CA ARG A 113 -35.32 12.58 -7.15
C ARG A 113 -33.87 12.54 -7.68
N ASP A 114 -33.40 11.35 -8.04
CA ASP A 114 -31.99 11.14 -8.41
C ASP A 114 -31.71 11.35 -9.90
N ALA A 115 -32.76 11.61 -10.71
CA ALA A 115 -32.70 11.93 -12.13
C ALA A 115 -31.92 10.91 -12.99
N PHE A 116 -32.04 9.62 -12.69
CA PHE A 116 -31.41 8.56 -13.49
C PHE A 116 -31.84 8.63 -14.96
N GLY A 117 -30.86 8.57 -15.87
CA GLY A 117 -31.04 8.77 -17.31
C GLY A 117 -30.84 10.21 -17.78
N ALA A 118 -30.70 11.19 -16.88
CA ALA A 118 -30.37 12.55 -17.27
C ALA A 118 -29.00 12.62 -17.96
N VAL A 119 -28.91 13.42 -19.02
CA VAL A 119 -27.68 13.63 -19.80
C VAL A 119 -27.20 15.06 -19.60
N VAL A 120 -25.96 15.21 -19.17
CA VAL A 120 -25.32 16.52 -18.98
C VAL A 120 -24.22 16.69 -20.01
N ARG A 121 -24.29 17.77 -20.78
CA ARG A 121 -23.31 18.15 -21.81
C ARG A 121 -22.69 19.49 -21.47
N LEU A 122 -21.38 19.61 -21.59
CA LEU A 122 -20.67 20.89 -21.47
C LEU A 122 -19.77 21.12 -22.66
N LYS A 123 -19.63 22.39 -23.06
CA LYS A 123 -18.68 22.84 -24.06
C LYS A 123 -17.49 23.53 -23.41
N THR A 124 -16.31 22.94 -23.56
CA THR A 124 -15.02 23.46 -23.11
C THR A 124 -14.17 23.88 -24.31
N SER A 125 -12.99 24.45 -24.06
CA SER A 125 -11.99 24.74 -25.10
C SER A 125 -11.51 23.46 -25.80
N HIS A 126 -11.57 22.32 -25.13
CA HIS A 126 -11.15 21.00 -25.62
C HIS A 126 -12.26 20.23 -26.38
N GLY A 127 -13.51 20.69 -26.36
CA GLY A 127 -14.61 20.02 -27.05
C GLY A 127 -15.90 19.95 -26.24
N VAL A 128 -16.80 19.05 -26.64
CA VAL A 128 -18.02 18.77 -25.88
C VAL A 128 -17.82 17.51 -25.06
N GLN A 129 -17.98 17.62 -23.74
CA GLN A 129 -17.98 16.48 -22.84
C GLN A 129 -19.41 16.10 -22.49
N THR A 130 -19.68 14.80 -22.39
CA THR A 130 -21.00 14.27 -22.04
C THR A 130 -20.85 13.30 -20.87
N ARG A 131 -21.77 13.39 -19.91
CA ARG A 131 -21.95 12.39 -18.84
C ARG A 131 -23.43 12.06 -18.70
N VAL A 132 -23.72 10.83 -18.32
CA VAL A 132 -25.08 10.34 -18.07
C VAL A 132 -25.19 9.99 -16.59
N ARG A 133 -26.28 10.41 -15.96
CA ARG A 133 -26.63 10.02 -14.59
C ARG A 133 -27.10 8.57 -14.59
N THR A 134 -26.22 7.63 -14.28
CA THR A 134 -26.52 6.18 -14.27
C THR A 134 -26.88 5.67 -12.88
N GLY A 135 -27.70 4.61 -12.81
CA GLY A 135 -27.97 3.84 -11.61
C GLY A 135 -27.35 2.45 -11.74
N GLY A 136 -26.53 2.04 -10.76
CA GLY A 136 -25.66 0.87 -10.87
C GLY A 136 -24.50 1.10 -11.84
N SER A 137 -23.27 0.78 -11.43
CA SER A 137 -22.08 0.93 -12.27
C SER A 137 -20.99 -0.04 -11.81
N GLY A 138 -20.37 -0.74 -12.75
CA GLY A 138 -19.54 -1.90 -12.41
C GLY A 138 -20.36 -3.09 -11.89
N PHE A 139 -19.69 -4.19 -11.57
CA PHE A 139 -20.34 -5.37 -11.01
C PHE A 139 -20.65 -5.15 -9.52
N LEU A 140 -21.93 -5.32 -9.14
CA LEU A 140 -22.43 -5.14 -7.76
C LEU A 140 -22.02 -3.83 -7.08
N SER A 141 -21.82 -2.77 -7.87
CA SER A 141 -21.23 -1.50 -7.43
C SER A 141 -22.03 -0.30 -7.96
N GLN A 142 -21.73 0.89 -7.45
CA GLN A 142 -22.26 2.16 -7.94
C GLN A 142 -21.20 3.25 -7.80
N HIS A 143 -20.94 3.98 -8.89
CA HIS A 143 -20.01 5.12 -8.91
C HIS A 143 -20.59 6.34 -8.19
N ASP A 144 -19.74 7.32 -7.92
CA ASP A 144 -20.16 8.61 -7.37
C ASP A 144 -21.33 9.19 -8.17
N PRO A 145 -22.45 9.56 -7.50
CA PRO A 145 -23.60 10.07 -8.19
C PRO A 145 -23.41 11.45 -8.83
N ARG A 146 -22.40 12.20 -8.41
CA ARG A 146 -22.08 13.54 -8.88
C ARG A 146 -21.34 13.44 -10.20
N LEU A 147 -21.78 14.20 -11.19
CA LEU A 147 -21.18 14.17 -12.52
C LEU A 147 -19.96 15.08 -12.54
N LEU A 148 -18.77 14.48 -12.64
CA LEU A 148 -17.50 15.21 -12.69
C LEU A 148 -17.01 15.38 -14.13
N PHE A 149 -16.58 16.60 -14.44
CA PHE A 149 -15.99 16.98 -15.71
C PHE A 149 -14.68 17.71 -15.49
N GLY A 150 -13.59 17.16 -16.03
CA GLY A 150 -12.29 17.84 -16.04
C GLY A 150 -12.30 18.99 -17.05
N LEU A 151 -11.88 20.18 -16.64
CA LEU A 151 -11.84 21.38 -17.46
C LEU A 151 -10.42 21.77 -17.89
N GLY A 152 -9.39 21.08 -17.38
CA GLY A 152 -8.00 21.46 -17.60
C GLY A 152 -7.75 22.86 -17.05
N SER A 153 -7.34 23.81 -17.89
CA SER A 153 -7.09 25.19 -17.48
C SER A 153 -8.31 26.13 -17.56
N ASP A 154 -9.43 25.68 -18.15
CA ASP A 154 -10.61 26.51 -18.39
C ASP A 154 -11.25 26.97 -17.07
N GLN A 155 -11.40 28.29 -16.90
CA GLN A 155 -12.06 28.86 -15.71
C GLN A 155 -13.59 28.78 -15.75
N LEU A 156 -14.16 28.60 -16.94
CA LEU A 156 -15.58 28.47 -17.20
C LEU A 156 -15.81 27.64 -18.46
N VAL A 157 -16.96 27.00 -18.54
CA VAL A 157 -17.47 26.36 -19.77
C VAL A 157 -18.32 27.35 -20.56
N GLU A 158 -18.28 27.25 -21.89
CA GLU A 158 -19.08 28.10 -22.79
C GLU A 158 -20.56 27.95 -22.46
N TRP A 159 -21.01 26.70 -22.33
CA TRP A 159 -22.36 26.35 -21.90
C TRP A 159 -22.38 24.98 -21.21
N MET A 160 -23.39 24.81 -20.34
CA MET A 160 -23.80 23.55 -19.74
C MET A 160 -25.28 23.32 -20.08
N GLU A 161 -25.62 22.10 -20.48
CA GLU A 161 -26.99 21.69 -20.79
C GLU A 161 -27.32 20.37 -20.11
N VAL A 162 -28.49 20.31 -19.48
CA VAL A 162 -29.06 19.09 -18.88
C VAL A 162 -30.28 18.72 -19.70
N THR A 163 -30.29 17.50 -20.26
CA THR A 163 -31.48 16.85 -20.81
C THR A 163 -32.01 15.88 -19.77
N TRP A 164 -33.20 16.14 -19.24
CA TRP A 164 -33.84 15.32 -18.22
C TRP A 164 -34.51 14.08 -18.84
N PRO A 165 -34.74 13.00 -18.07
CA PRO A 165 -35.40 11.78 -18.55
C PRO A 165 -36.76 12.02 -19.25
N GLY A 166 -37.50 13.04 -18.83
CA GLY A 166 -38.76 13.46 -19.47
C GLY A 166 -38.61 14.24 -20.80
N GLY A 167 -37.38 14.41 -21.31
CA GLY A 167 -37.08 15.13 -22.55
C GLY A 167 -36.97 16.66 -22.41
N GLN A 168 -37.33 17.22 -21.25
CA GLN A 168 -37.10 18.64 -20.96
C GLN A 168 -35.60 18.95 -20.98
N THR A 169 -35.22 20.11 -21.51
CA THR A 169 -33.85 20.61 -21.47
C THR A 169 -33.75 21.89 -20.65
N GLN A 170 -32.63 22.05 -19.94
CA GLN A 170 -32.22 23.31 -19.30
C GLN A 170 -30.78 23.61 -19.68
N ARG A 171 -30.49 24.89 -19.92
CA ARG A 171 -29.21 25.33 -20.44
C ARG A 171 -28.76 26.61 -19.75
N TRP A 172 -27.47 26.66 -19.45
CA TRP A 172 -26.79 27.79 -18.81
C TRP A 172 -25.57 28.17 -19.62
N GLU A 173 -25.40 29.45 -19.87
CA GLU A 173 -24.23 30.00 -20.54
C GLU A 173 -23.18 30.44 -19.52
N ARG A 174 -21.90 30.30 -19.87
CA ARG A 174 -20.74 30.80 -19.10
C ARG A 174 -20.70 30.32 -17.64
N VAL A 175 -20.79 29.01 -17.42
CA VAL A 175 -20.76 28.42 -16.07
C VAL A 175 -19.31 28.30 -15.59
N ALA A 176 -18.98 28.93 -14.48
CA ALA A 176 -17.63 28.87 -13.90
C ALA A 176 -17.29 27.47 -13.35
N ALA A 177 -16.00 27.18 -13.22
CA ALA A 177 -15.51 25.96 -12.57
C ALA A 177 -15.98 25.88 -11.10
N GLY A 178 -16.23 24.65 -10.62
CA GLY A 178 -16.66 24.34 -9.26
C GLY A 178 -17.84 23.36 -9.20
N SER A 179 -18.43 23.24 -8.01
CA SER A 179 -19.52 22.30 -7.75
C SER A 179 -20.87 22.99 -7.73
N TYR A 180 -21.86 22.37 -8.37
CA TYR A 180 -23.21 22.91 -8.50
C TYR A 180 -24.29 21.88 -8.22
N VAL A 181 -25.36 22.32 -7.56
CA VAL A 181 -26.64 21.60 -7.48
C VAL A 181 -27.60 22.19 -8.50
N VAL A 182 -28.17 21.33 -9.33
CA VAL A 182 -29.08 21.69 -10.42
C VAL A 182 -30.42 21.01 -10.20
N HIS A 183 -31.46 21.81 -10.01
CA HIS A 183 -32.83 21.34 -9.83
C HIS A 183 -33.59 21.36 -11.16
N GLN A 184 -34.35 20.29 -11.42
CA GLN A 184 -35.24 20.22 -12.57
C GLN A 184 -36.27 21.36 -12.52
N GLY A 185 -36.42 22.06 -13.63
CA GLY A 185 -37.34 23.19 -13.80
C GLY A 185 -36.83 24.53 -13.26
N GLN A 186 -35.69 24.58 -12.57
CA GLN A 186 -35.16 25.81 -11.97
C GLN A 186 -34.00 26.40 -12.79
N GLN A 187 -34.13 27.66 -13.24
CA GLN A 187 -33.06 28.35 -13.99
C GLN A 187 -31.89 28.80 -13.11
N GLN A 188 -32.11 28.99 -11.81
CA GLN A 188 -31.02 29.25 -10.88
C GLN A 188 -30.36 27.93 -10.48
N ILE A 189 -29.03 27.88 -10.55
CA ILE A 189 -28.22 26.79 -10.04
C ILE A 189 -27.51 27.23 -8.76
N GLU A 190 -27.39 26.33 -7.81
CA GLU A 190 -26.74 26.61 -6.53
C GLU A 190 -25.26 26.20 -6.63
N ARG A 191 -24.35 27.14 -6.37
CA ARG A 191 -22.94 26.81 -6.23
C ARG A 191 -22.68 26.35 -4.80
N ILE A 192 -22.12 25.16 -4.64
CA ILE A 192 -21.77 24.60 -3.34
C ILE A 192 -20.25 24.54 -3.19
N ARG A 193 -19.77 24.65 -1.96
CA ARG A 193 -18.38 24.36 -1.60
C ARG A 193 -18.38 23.05 -0.84
N GLU A 194 -17.81 22.03 -1.46
CA GLU A 194 -17.60 20.75 -0.78
C GLU A 194 -16.35 20.83 0.09
N PRO A 195 -16.40 20.33 1.34
CA PRO A 195 -15.21 20.25 2.17
C PRO A 195 -14.24 19.23 1.55
N LEU A 196 -12.96 19.61 1.49
CA LEU A 196 -11.91 18.65 1.17
C LEU A 196 -11.79 17.65 2.31
N SER A 197 -11.74 16.36 1.96
CA SER A 197 -11.61 15.24 2.90
C SER A 197 -10.36 14.45 2.55
N PRO A 198 -9.15 15.02 2.75
CA PRO A 198 -7.92 14.45 2.23
C PRO A 198 -7.76 13.00 2.65
N LEU A 199 -7.50 12.13 1.66
CA LEU A 199 -7.19 10.74 1.92
C LEU A 199 -5.82 10.62 2.60
N PRO A 200 -5.65 9.66 3.53
CA PRO A 200 -4.34 9.40 4.12
C PRO A 200 -3.35 9.05 3.01
N ASP A 201 -2.11 9.53 3.14
CA ASP A 201 -1.04 9.02 2.30
C ASP A 201 -0.85 7.53 2.60
N PRO A 202 -0.48 6.71 1.60
CA PRO A 202 -0.09 5.32 1.86
C PRO A 202 1.03 5.33 2.90
N THR A 203 0.95 4.39 3.83
CA THR A 203 2.04 4.16 4.79
C THR A 203 3.33 3.93 4.02
N SER A 204 4.40 4.58 4.45
CA SER A 204 5.73 4.30 3.91
C SER A 204 6.13 2.86 4.25
N GLU A 205 7.00 2.25 3.45
CA GLU A 205 7.56 0.91 3.77
C GLU A 205 8.09 0.84 5.21
N ARG A 206 8.65 1.95 5.72
CA ARG A 206 9.12 2.07 7.10
C ARG A 206 7.98 2.04 8.11
N GLU A 207 6.85 2.69 7.86
CA GLU A 207 5.71 2.69 8.76
C GLU A 207 5.04 1.32 8.82
N ASP A 208 4.92 0.64 7.67
CA ASP A 208 4.43 -0.74 7.61
C ASP A 208 5.34 -1.68 8.41
N LEU A 209 6.66 -1.53 8.24
CA LEU A 209 7.66 -2.25 9.02
C LEU A 209 7.51 -2.02 10.52
N ILE A 210 7.31 -0.77 10.94
CA ILE A 210 7.13 -0.41 12.35
C ILE A 210 5.82 -1.01 12.90
N ALA A 211 4.76 -1.08 12.10
CA ALA A 211 3.48 -1.67 12.52
C ALA A 211 3.57 -3.17 12.83
N LEU A 212 4.54 -3.88 12.23
CA LEU A 212 4.82 -5.29 12.53
C LEU A 212 5.54 -5.48 13.88
N LEU A 213 6.05 -4.43 14.51
CA LEU A 213 6.87 -4.52 15.71
C LEU A 213 6.06 -4.35 17.01
N THR A 214 6.58 -4.89 18.11
CA THR A 214 6.03 -4.66 19.47
C THR A 214 6.51 -3.34 20.10
N PHE A 215 7.41 -2.62 19.43
CA PHE A 215 8.05 -1.38 19.86
C PHE A 215 8.27 -0.44 18.67
N GLY A 216 8.44 0.86 18.92
CA GLY A 216 8.69 1.86 17.88
C GLY A 216 9.93 2.72 18.11
N PRO A 217 10.19 3.69 17.22
CA PRO A 217 11.23 4.70 17.43
C PRO A 217 11.05 5.45 18.76
N GLY A 218 12.12 5.58 19.52
CA GLY A 218 12.16 6.18 20.87
C GLY A 218 11.97 5.18 22.02
N ASP A 219 11.33 4.04 21.75
CA ASP A 219 11.20 2.96 22.73
C ASP A 219 12.54 2.25 22.95
N ARG A 220 12.67 1.64 24.12
CA ARG A 220 13.84 0.81 24.42
C ARG A 220 13.70 -0.53 23.72
N PHE A 221 14.73 -0.95 23.00
CA PHE A 221 14.72 -2.24 22.32
C PHE A 221 14.58 -3.39 23.36
N PRO A 222 13.80 -4.44 23.07
CA PRO A 222 13.62 -5.58 23.99
C PRO A 222 14.93 -6.19 24.47
N ASP A 223 15.00 -6.62 25.74
CA ASP A 223 16.19 -7.30 26.24
C ASP A 223 16.20 -8.76 25.77
N LEU A 224 16.77 -8.98 24.59
CA LEU A 224 16.89 -10.31 24.00
C LEU A 224 17.98 -11.11 24.71
N GLU A 225 17.73 -12.39 24.95
CA GLU A 225 18.78 -13.34 25.29
C GLU A 225 19.63 -13.62 24.04
N LEU A 226 20.95 -13.50 24.17
CA LEU A 226 21.90 -13.63 23.08
C LEU A 226 22.90 -14.74 23.39
N THR A 227 22.98 -15.75 22.53
CA THR A 227 23.98 -16.81 22.63
C THR A 227 25.07 -16.57 21.57
N PRO A 228 26.32 -16.29 21.97
CA PRO A 228 27.40 -16.12 21.00
C PRO A 228 27.78 -17.46 20.35
N MET A 229 28.57 -17.40 19.29
CA MET A 229 29.15 -18.62 18.68
C MET A 229 30.16 -19.30 19.63
N GLU A 230 30.89 -18.50 20.38
CA GLU A 230 31.84 -18.94 21.41
C GLU A 230 31.70 -18.05 22.65
N GLY A 231 31.68 -18.66 23.84
CA GLY A 231 31.55 -17.96 25.12
C GLY A 231 30.22 -18.16 25.83
N GLU A 232 29.98 -17.35 26.86
CA GLU A 232 28.76 -17.40 27.67
C GLU A 232 27.64 -16.54 27.05
N SER A 233 26.40 -16.99 27.20
CA SER A 233 25.23 -16.20 26.81
C SER A 233 25.17 -14.88 27.57
N THR A 234 24.69 -13.84 26.90
CA THR A 234 24.49 -12.49 27.46
C THR A 234 23.09 -11.99 27.11
N SER A 235 22.76 -10.75 27.49
CA SER A 235 21.54 -10.09 27.05
C SER A 235 21.87 -8.87 26.19
N LEU A 236 20.93 -8.44 25.34
CA LEU A 236 21.15 -7.26 24.50
C LEU A 236 21.41 -6.00 25.33
N HIS A 237 20.71 -5.82 26.45
CA HIS A 237 20.95 -4.69 27.35
C HIS A 237 22.33 -4.75 27.98
N GLN A 238 22.88 -5.94 28.26
CA GLN A 238 24.26 -6.07 28.72
C GLN A 238 25.26 -5.76 27.61
N LEU A 239 24.99 -6.21 26.38
CA LEU A 239 25.84 -5.93 25.21
C LEU A 239 25.91 -4.43 24.89
N THR A 240 24.80 -3.72 25.08
CA THR A 240 24.66 -2.28 24.77
C THR A 240 25.05 -1.35 25.93
N ARG A 241 25.31 -1.88 27.14
CA ARG A 241 25.76 -1.11 28.33
C ARG A 241 27.07 -0.34 28.14
N SER A 242 27.81 -0.60 27.06
CA SER A 242 29.05 0.11 26.75
C SER A 242 28.84 1.62 26.51
N GLY A 243 27.59 2.08 26.41
CA GLY A 243 27.26 3.47 26.09
C GLY A 243 27.61 3.82 24.64
N LYS A 244 27.64 2.81 23.77
CA LYS A 244 27.85 2.97 22.33
C LYS A 244 26.53 2.80 21.62
N ARG A 245 26.33 3.60 20.58
CA ARG A 245 25.28 3.35 19.59
C ARG A 245 25.48 1.97 18.98
N THR A 246 24.39 1.26 18.73
CA THR A 246 24.46 -0.13 18.25
C THR A 246 23.61 -0.30 17.01
N PHE A 247 24.22 -0.77 15.92
CA PHE A 247 23.52 -1.19 14.72
C PHE A 247 23.25 -2.69 14.78
N ILE A 248 21.98 -3.07 14.90
CA ILE A 248 21.54 -4.46 14.94
C ILE A 248 21.10 -4.87 13.55
N ASN A 249 21.54 -6.03 13.08
CA ASN A 249 21.04 -6.68 11.87
C ASN A 249 20.38 -8.01 12.24
N LEU A 250 19.07 -8.14 12.00
CA LEU A 250 18.32 -9.39 12.18
C LEU A 250 18.33 -10.20 10.89
N TRP A 251 18.63 -11.48 10.99
CA TRP A 251 18.78 -12.36 9.82
C TRP A 251 18.46 -13.83 10.13
N THR A 252 18.31 -14.65 9.09
CA THR A 252 18.26 -16.12 9.21
C THR A 252 19.07 -16.80 8.10
N THR A 253 19.47 -18.05 8.32
CA THR A 253 20.30 -18.83 7.36
C THR A 253 19.58 -19.14 6.03
N PHE A 254 18.25 -19.09 6.00
CA PHE A 254 17.42 -19.35 4.82
C PHE A 254 16.87 -18.09 4.15
N CYS A 255 17.20 -16.91 4.68
CA CYS A 255 16.78 -15.62 4.14
C CYS A 255 17.63 -15.23 2.92
N ILE A 256 17.02 -15.26 1.72
CA ILE A 256 17.70 -14.88 0.47
C ILE A 256 18.16 -13.41 0.48
N PRO A 257 17.35 -12.42 0.89
CA PRO A 257 17.80 -11.02 0.89
C PRO A 257 18.95 -10.76 1.87
N CYS A 258 19.01 -11.47 3.00
CA CYS A 258 20.10 -11.38 3.98
C CYS A 258 21.46 -11.68 3.35
N ARG A 259 21.52 -12.57 2.35
CA ARG A 259 22.76 -12.90 1.62
C ARG A 259 23.31 -11.73 0.81
N LYS A 260 22.52 -10.69 0.56
CA LYS A 260 22.97 -9.42 -0.04
C LYS A 260 23.32 -8.38 1.02
N GLU A 261 22.50 -8.26 2.07
CA GLU A 261 22.68 -7.25 3.11
C GLU A 261 23.91 -7.49 3.97
N MET A 262 24.06 -8.69 4.53
CA MET A 262 25.12 -8.96 5.50
C MET A 262 26.52 -8.71 4.93
N PRO A 263 26.87 -9.15 3.70
CA PRO A 263 28.18 -8.82 3.12
C PRO A 263 28.36 -7.33 2.84
N ALA A 264 27.29 -6.57 2.65
CA ALA A 264 27.38 -5.13 2.47
C ALA A 264 27.64 -4.43 3.82
N LEU A 265 26.93 -4.82 4.88
CA LEU A 265 27.19 -4.36 6.25
C LEU A 265 28.61 -4.74 6.72
N GLN A 266 29.09 -5.93 6.37
CA GLN A 266 30.45 -6.36 6.67
C GLN A 266 31.51 -5.41 6.10
N ARG A 267 31.32 -4.91 4.87
CA ARG A 267 32.24 -3.94 4.27
C ARG A 267 32.24 -2.60 5.00
N LEU A 268 31.13 -2.24 5.64
CA LEU A 268 30.96 -1.00 6.40
C LEU A 268 31.36 -1.14 7.87
N GLN A 269 31.79 -2.32 8.34
CA GLN A 269 32.10 -2.56 9.74
C GLN A 269 33.15 -1.56 10.28
N ALA A 270 34.20 -1.27 9.49
CA ALA A 270 35.23 -0.31 9.88
C ALA A 270 34.68 1.12 9.98
N ASP A 271 33.78 1.50 9.08
CA ASP A 271 33.15 2.82 9.06
C ASP A 271 32.21 2.99 10.28
N PHE A 272 31.41 1.97 10.60
CA PHE A 272 30.60 1.94 11.82
C PHE A 272 31.48 2.12 13.07
N GLN A 273 32.61 1.39 13.16
CA GLN A 273 33.53 1.52 14.29
C GLN A 273 34.16 2.90 14.39
N ALA A 274 34.55 3.51 13.26
CA ALA A 274 35.09 4.87 13.22
C ALA A 274 34.10 5.90 13.77
N GLN A 275 32.80 5.64 13.60
CA GLN A 275 31.70 6.46 14.12
C GLN A 275 31.22 6.08 15.51
N GLY A 276 31.94 5.20 16.21
CA GLY A 276 31.57 4.74 17.54
C GLY A 276 30.31 3.88 17.59
N ILE A 277 29.87 3.34 16.44
CA ILE A 277 28.70 2.48 16.31
C ILE A 277 29.16 1.02 16.31
N GLN A 278 28.58 0.21 17.17
CA GLN A 278 28.82 -1.23 17.21
C GLN A 278 27.87 -1.95 16.25
N LEU A 279 28.40 -2.64 15.24
CA LEU A 279 27.61 -3.52 14.36
C LEU A 279 27.47 -4.92 14.98
N VAL A 280 26.24 -5.41 15.10
CA VAL A 280 25.90 -6.73 15.69
C VAL A 280 24.88 -7.45 14.81
N GLY A 281 25.15 -8.72 14.50
CA GLY A 281 24.17 -9.62 13.89
C GLY A 281 23.41 -10.42 14.95
N ILE A 282 22.10 -10.58 14.77
CA ILE A 282 21.28 -11.49 15.58
C ILE A 282 20.54 -12.43 14.63
N SER A 283 20.91 -13.71 14.68
CA SER A 283 20.19 -14.76 14.00
C SER A 283 18.89 -15.06 14.74
N LEU A 284 17.78 -15.10 14.01
CA LEU A 284 16.47 -15.56 14.47
C LEU A 284 16.18 -17.00 14.00
N ASP A 285 17.22 -17.76 13.66
CA ASP A 285 17.09 -19.17 13.34
C ASP A 285 16.51 -19.96 14.52
N ARG A 286 15.68 -20.94 14.19
CA ARG A 286 15.11 -21.87 15.16
C ARG A 286 16.17 -22.88 15.59
N GLN A 287 15.90 -23.62 16.67
CA GLN A 287 16.81 -24.63 17.19
C GLN A 287 17.24 -25.69 16.14
N ASP A 288 16.36 -26.02 15.19
CA ASP A 288 16.66 -26.97 14.12
C ASP A 288 17.56 -26.39 13.01
N THR A 289 17.53 -25.07 12.78
CA THR A 289 18.36 -24.42 11.76
C THR A 289 19.63 -23.77 12.33
N ALA A 290 19.67 -23.48 13.63
CA ALA A 290 20.81 -22.88 14.33
C ALA A 290 22.17 -23.59 14.08
N PRO A 291 22.26 -24.94 13.95
CA PRO A 291 23.53 -25.59 13.62
C PRO A 291 24.15 -25.19 12.27
N SER A 292 23.36 -24.58 11.37
CA SER A 292 23.84 -24.10 10.07
C SER A 292 24.49 -22.72 10.12
N ILE A 293 24.31 -21.98 11.22
CA ILE A 293 24.79 -20.59 11.38
C ILE A 293 26.29 -20.45 11.12
N PRO A 294 27.21 -21.24 11.73
CA PRO A 294 28.64 -21.03 11.54
C PRO A 294 29.07 -21.18 10.08
N LYS A 295 28.57 -22.22 9.39
CA LYS A 295 28.85 -22.45 7.96
C LYS A 295 28.25 -21.36 7.07
N PHE A 296 27.12 -20.77 7.46
CA PHE A 296 26.50 -19.69 6.73
C PHE A 296 27.32 -18.40 6.82
N LEU A 297 27.75 -18.03 8.03
CA LEU A 297 28.62 -16.87 8.27
C LEU A 297 29.96 -17.01 7.54
N GLU A 298 30.61 -18.17 7.65
CA GLU A 298 31.86 -18.47 6.93
C GLU A 298 31.69 -18.33 5.41
N ARG A 299 30.61 -18.89 4.86
CA ARG A 299 30.34 -18.81 3.41
C ARG A 299 30.12 -17.38 2.92
N LEU A 300 29.52 -16.54 3.74
CA LEU A 300 29.26 -15.14 3.40
C LEU A 300 30.45 -14.21 3.75
N GLY A 301 31.46 -14.72 4.48
CA GLY A 301 32.62 -13.95 4.93
C GLY A 301 32.24 -12.89 5.96
N ILE A 302 31.41 -13.25 6.94
CA ILE A 302 30.91 -12.34 7.97
C ILE A 302 31.74 -12.49 9.25
N ASP A 303 32.40 -11.41 9.64
CA ASP A 303 33.32 -11.33 10.79
C ASP A 303 32.82 -10.39 11.89
N TYR A 304 31.77 -9.58 11.65
CA TYR A 304 31.17 -8.78 12.72
C TYR A 304 30.49 -9.66 13.78
N PRO A 305 30.49 -9.24 15.07
CA PRO A 305 29.92 -10.02 16.16
C PRO A 305 28.48 -10.48 15.86
N SER A 306 28.26 -11.79 15.91
CA SER A 306 26.97 -12.41 15.60
C SER A 306 26.53 -13.34 16.72
N TYR A 307 25.24 -13.28 17.06
CA TYR A 307 24.62 -14.03 18.14
C TYR A 307 23.37 -14.76 17.63
N THR A 308 23.00 -15.84 18.30
CA THR A 308 21.68 -16.46 18.15
C THR A 308 20.73 -15.88 19.19
N GLY A 309 19.58 -15.39 18.75
CA GLY A 309 18.51 -14.93 19.64
C GLY A 309 17.89 -16.08 20.43
N GLY A 310 17.50 -15.82 21.67
CA GLY A 310 16.78 -16.77 22.52
C GLY A 310 15.39 -17.15 21.97
N PRO A 311 14.75 -18.17 22.54
CA PRO A 311 13.52 -18.77 22.01
C PRO A 311 12.31 -17.81 21.91
N ASN A 312 12.32 -16.73 22.70
CA ASN A 312 11.24 -15.73 22.72
C ASN A 312 11.54 -14.49 21.85
N SER A 313 12.67 -14.45 21.13
CA SER A 313 13.11 -13.24 20.43
C SER A 313 12.11 -12.80 19.38
N MET A 314 11.46 -13.74 18.70
CA MET A 314 10.45 -13.45 17.67
C MET A 314 9.24 -12.72 18.25
N GLN A 315 8.65 -13.25 19.33
CA GLN A 315 7.47 -12.66 19.98
C GLN A 315 7.80 -11.36 20.72
N GLN A 316 9.07 -11.17 21.10
CA GLN A 316 9.52 -9.90 21.67
C GLN A 316 9.69 -8.83 20.60
N ILE A 317 9.97 -9.19 19.34
CA ILE A 317 10.20 -8.23 18.26
C ILE A 317 8.94 -7.94 17.46
N TYR A 318 8.19 -8.98 17.08
CA TYR A 318 7.02 -8.88 16.19
C TYR A 318 5.71 -9.02 16.96
N SER A 319 4.70 -8.23 16.55
CA SER A 319 3.37 -8.20 17.16
C SER A 319 2.47 -9.37 16.75
N GLY A 320 2.82 -10.09 15.67
CA GLY A 320 2.12 -11.26 15.15
C GLY A 320 3.04 -12.43 14.83
N ASP A 321 2.51 -13.43 14.13
CA ASP A 321 3.25 -14.65 13.72
C ASP A 321 4.11 -14.44 12.45
N GLU A 322 3.95 -13.31 11.77
CA GLU A 322 4.73 -12.95 10.60
C GLU A 322 5.97 -12.13 10.98
N ALA A 323 7.13 -12.53 10.46
CA ALA A 323 8.37 -11.82 10.65
C ALA A 323 8.95 -11.35 9.32
N GLN A 324 9.36 -10.09 9.29
CA GLN A 324 10.02 -9.50 8.14
C GLN A 324 11.53 -9.50 8.35
N ILE A 325 12.24 -10.29 7.56
CA ILE A 325 13.69 -10.46 7.67
C ILE A 325 14.31 -10.35 6.26
N PRO A 326 15.42 -9.62 6.06
CA PRO A 326 16.21 -8.94 7.08
C PRO A 326 15.59 -7.63 7.56
N LEU A 327 15.89 -7.31 8.81
CA LEU A 327 15.46 -6.08 9.46
C LEU A 327 16.60 -5.54 10.31
N SER A 328 16.95 -4.28 10.13
CA SER A 328 18.06 -3.68 10.85
C SER A 328 17.61 -2.47 11.68
N PHE A 329 18.29 -2.21 12.78
CA PHE A 329 17.96 -1.15 13.73
C PHE A 329 19.21 -0.37 14.10
N LEU A 330 19.07 0.94 14.27
CA LEU A 330 20.06 1.76 14.91
C LEU A 330 19.57 2.15 16.29
N LEU A 331 20.34 1.79 17.31
CA LEU A 331 20.09 2.12 18.71
C LEU A 331 20.99 3.26 19.19
N ASP A 332 20.48 4.06 20.11
CA ASP A 332 21.29 5.00 20.91
C ASP A 332 22.08 4.27 22.02
N GLU A 333 22.83 5.06 22.79
CA GLU A 333 23.67 4.63 23.90
C GLU A 333 22.87 4.01 25.07
N GLU A 334 21.57 4.29 25.17
CA GLU A 334 20.64 3.73 26.15
C GLU A 334 19.83 2.55 25.62
N ALA A 335 20.16 2.06 24.42
CA ALA A 335 19.49 1.00 23.68
C ALA A 335 18.05 1.36 23.25
N ARG A 336 17.78 2.63 22.96
CA ARG A 336 16.51 3.07 22.36
C ARG A 336 16.62 3.11 20.84
N VAL A 337 15.51 2.82 20.18
CA VAL A 337 15.44 2.74 18.72
C VAL A 337 15.45 4.13 18.12
N LEU A 338 16.51 4.46 17.38
CA LEU A 338 16.60 5.71 16.61
C LEU A 338 16.02 5.53 15.20
N GLN A 339 16.27 4.38 14.57
CA GLN A 339 15.86 4.14 13.19
C GLN A 339 15.69 2.64 12.90
N VAL A 340 14.77 2.34 11.98
CA VAL A 340 14.46 1.00 11.46
C VAL A 340 14.75 0.96 9.96
N PHE A 341 15.33 -0.14 9.47
CA PHE A 341 15.75 -0.33 8.09
C PHE A 341 15.23 -1.66 7.53
N GLY A 342 14.41 -1.59 6.48
CA GLY A 342 13.82 -2.73 5.80
C GLY A 342 14.74 -3.34 4.75
N GLY A 343 15.68 -4.17 5.18
CA GLY A 343 16.60 -4.88 4.29
C GLY A 343 17.46 -4.01 3.37
N TRP A 344 18.22 -4.64 2.48
CA TRP A 344 19.17 -3.93 1.60
C TRP A 344 18.54 -3.41 0.31
N SER A 345 18.29 -2.10 0.28
CA SER A 345 17.84 -1.32 -0.88
C SER A 345 18.78 -0.14 -1.16
N LEU A 346 18.58 0.58 -2.28
CA LEU A 346 19.31 1.84 -2.53
C LEU A 346 19.04 2.87 -1.43
N GLU A 347 17.79 2.97 -0.97
CA GLU A 347 17.40 3.87 0.11
C GLU A 347 18.08 3.50 1.44
N THR A 348 18.03 2.22 1.84
CA THR A 348 18.71 1.76 3.07
C THR A 348 20.21 2.02 3.00
N ARG A 349 20.84 1.75 1.85
CA ARG A 349 22.26 1.99 1.65
C ARG A 349 22.59 3.48 1.81
N ASP A 350 21.85 4.36 1.15
CA ASP A 350 22.10 5.80 1.19
C ASP A 350 21.84 6.37 2.60
N ALA A 351 20.82 5.86 3.31
CA ALA A 351 20.55 6.21 4.69
C ALA A 351 21.67 5.77 5.66
N ILE A 352 22.24 4.57 5.46
CA ILE A 352 23.38 4.08 6.26
C ILE A 352 24.64 4.92 5.94
N HIS A 353 24.92 5.24 4.68
CA HIS A 353 26.06 6.12 4.37
C HIS A 353 25.90 7.51 4.97
N ALA A 354 24.72 8.12 4.90
CA ALA A 354 24.45 9.41 5.51
C ALA A 354 24.60 9.40 7.05
N LEU A 355 24.39 8.24 7.69
CA LEU A 355 24.69 8.04 9.10
C LEU A 355 26.20 8.03 9.37
N LEU A 356 26.98 7.44 8.47
CA LEU A 356 28.42 7.23 8.61
C LEU A 356 29.28 8.44 8.18
N GLU A 357 28.70 9.37 7.44
CA GLU A 357 29.34 10.63 7.01
C GLU A 357 29.29 11.77 8.03
N LYS A 358 28.47 11.62 9.09
CA LYS A 358 28.39 12.56 10.22
C LYS A 358 29.53 12.32 11.19
#